data_AF-A0A2S4LA93-F1
#
_entry.id   AF-A0A2S4LA93-F1
#
_cell.length_a   1.000
_cell.length_b   1.000
_cell.length_c   1.000
_cell.angle_alpha   90.00
_cell.angle_beta   90.00
_cell.angle_gamma   90.00
#
_symmetry.space_group_name_H-M   'P 1'
#
loop_
_entity.id
_entity.type
_entity.pdbx_description
1 polymer ?
#
loop_
_entity_poly.entity_id
_entity_poly.type
_entity_poly.pdbx_seq_one_letter_code
_entity_poly.pdbx_strand_id
1 'polypeptide(L)'
;MPSEKDRLYVALYARGGEVKMPGLEDKYHWAFIVGPKNETSGSRGQLSHVKDSLSFAGNPPTPQSVWQYEDREIPMAPTTRLLVRILVGKVKNKRRLESIFKNTPVRPDLYGWNCVEWVKEALESAGHDDRALGTAVTDWQSVRDTAMWYIECKHEASRFGEHHDPTRAPTWDMLEGKELIP
;
A
#
# COMPACT_ATOMS: atom_id res chain seq x y z
N MET A 1 24.67 -2.93 -15.89
CA MET A 1 23.38 -2.34 -16.33
C MET A 1 22.48 -2.19 -15.12
N PRO A 2 21.78 -1.05 -14.90
CA PRO A 2 20.83 -0.96 -13.81
C PRO A 2 19.73 -1.99 -14.08
N SER A 3 19.58 -2.99 -13.22
CA SER A 3 18.58 -4.02 -13.40
C SER A 3 17.18 -3.40 -13.42
N GLU A 4 16.36 -3.76 -14.41
CA GLU A 4 14.92 -3.44 -14.52
C GLU A 4 14.09 -4.17 -13.45
N LYS A 5 14.53 -4.07 -12.20
CA LYS A 5 13.86 -4.71 -11.06
C LYS A 5 12.63 -3.92 -10.69
N ASP A 6 11.62 -4.65 -10.22
CA ASP A 6 10.40 -4.07 -9.67
C ASP A 6 10.68 -3.13 -8.49
N ARG A 7 9.69 -2.32 -8.19
CA ARG A 7 9.62 -1.37 -7.08
C ARG A 7 8.50 -1.76 -6.15
N LEU A 8 8.78 -1.65 -4.86
CA LEU A 8 7.81 -1.77 -3.81
C LEU A 8 7.32 -0.36 -3.44
N TYR A 9 6.00 -0.20 -3.46
CA TYR A 9 5.32 1.01 -3.05
C TYR A 9 4.40 0.72 -1.87
N VAL A 10 4.35 1.63 -0.90
CA VAL A 10 3.18 1.78 -0.02
C VAL A 10 2.17 2.67 -0.73
N ALA A 11 0.92 2.25 -0.79
CA ALA A 11 -0.15 2.97 -1.47
C ALA A 11 -1.26 3.34 -0.49
N LEU A 12 -1.73 4.58 -0.58
CA LEU A 12 -2.87 5.07 0.19
C LEU A 12 -4.08 5.23 -0.72
N TYR A 13 -5.20 4.68 -0.26
CA TYR A 13 -6.48 4.75 -0.94
C TYR A 13 -7.49 5.53 -0.11
N ALA A 14 -8.41 6.22 -0.78
CA ALA A 14 -9.55 6.84 -0.12
C ALA A 14 -10.41 5.76 0.56
N ARG A 15 -10.66 5.94 1.85
CA ARG A 15 -11.48 5.08 2.67
C ARG A 15 -12.60 5.92 3.31
N GLY A 16 -13.77 5.31 3.46
CA GLY A 16 -14.85 5.87 4.27
C GLY A 16 -14.94 5.12 5.60
N GLY A 17 -15.51 5.77 6.62
CA GLY A 17 -15.68 5.21 7.95
C GLY A 17 -15.11 6.11 9.04
N GLU A 18 -15.34 5.72 10.28
CA GLU A 18 -14.79 6.42 11.44
C GLU A 18 -13.29 6.17 11.58
N VAL A 19 -12.56 7.26 11.83
CA VAL A 19 -11.13 7.23 12.16
C VAL A 19 -10.98 6.83 13.62
N LYS A 20 -10.17 5.81 13.89
CA LYS A 20 -9.97 5.23 15.22
C LYS A 20 -8.52 5.30 15.67
N MET A 21 -7.56 5.41 14.75
CA MET A 21 -6.15 5.53 15.10
C MET A 21 -5.82 6.99 15.47
N PRO A 22 -5.05 7.22 16.55
CA PRO A 22 -4.71 8.57 17.01
C PRO A 22 -3.87 9.35 15.98
N GLY A 23 -3.13 8.64 15.14
CA GLY A 23 -2.31 9.21 14.07
C GLY A 23 -3.05 9.45 12.76
N LEU A 24 -4.37 9.20 12.72
CA LEU A 24 -5.25 9.35 11.57
C LEU A 24 -4.88 8.47 10.37
N GLU A 25 -4.01 7.49 10.53
CA GLU A 25 -3.55 6.63 9.45
C GLU A 25 -4.71 5.84 8.85
N ASP A 26 -5.64 5.39 9.69
CA ASP A 26 -6.80 4.61 9.28
C ASP A 26 -7.91 5.43 8.59
N LYS A 27 -7.73 6.75 8.44
CA LYS A 27 -8.46 7.58 7.48
C LYS A 27 -8.26 7.10 6.04
N TYR A 28 -7.14 6.43 5.77
CA TYR A 28 -6.82 5.87 4.47
C TYR A 28 -6.81 4.34 4.54
N HIS A 29 -7.01 3.70 3.39
CA HIS A 29 -6.75 2.28 3.24
C HIS A 29 -5.31 2.09 2.78
N TRP A 30 -4.54 1.28 3.51
CA TRP A 30 -3.12 1.04 3.25
C TRP A 30 -2.92 -0.28 2.53
N ALA A 31 -2.02 -0.29 1.56
CA ALA A 31 -1.71 -1.46 0.74
C ALA A 31 -0.27 -1.41 0.22
N PHE A 32 0.21 -2.54 -0.29
CA PHE A 32 1.42 -2.58 -1.11
C PHE A 32 1.08 -2.69 -2.59
N ILE A 33 1.87 -1.98 -3.41
CA ILE A 33 1.93 -2.23 -4.86
C ILE A 33 3.35 -2.65 -5.20
N VAL A 34 3.49 -3.76 -5.94
CA VAL A 34 4.76 -4.17 -6.56
C VAL A 34 4.63 -4.03 -8.07
N GLY A 35 5.43 -3.17 -8.68
CA GLY A 35 5.35 -2.89 -10.11
C GLY A 35 6.71 -2.67 -10.78
N PRO A 36 6.78 -2.66 -12.12
CA PRO A 36 8.02 -2.44 -12.84
C PRO A 36 8.63 -1.06 -12.52
N LYS A 37 9.96 -0.95 -12.58
CA LYS A 37 10.66 0.34 -12.43
C LYS A 37 10.17 1.38 -13.45
N ASN A 38 10.04 0.96 -14.71
CA ASN A 38 9.64 1.80 -15.83
C ASN A 38 8.19 1.46 -16.17
N GLU A 39 7.26 2.34 -15.81
CA GLU A 39 5.84 2.17 -16.08
C GLU A 39 5.50 2.66 -17.51
N THR A 40 4.77 1.84 -18.25
CA THR A 40 4.15 2.18 -19.53
C THR A 40 2.63 2.02 -19.41
N SER A 41 1.87 2.46 -20.42
CA SER A 41 0.40 2.36 -20.40
C SER A 41 -0.13 0.92 -20.24
N GLY A 42 0.65 -0.09 -20.64
CA GLY A 42 0.32 -1.50 -20.47
C GLY A 42 0.93 -2.17 -19.22
N SER A 43 1.68 -1.42 -18.39
CA SER A 43 2.35 -1.99 -17.23
C SER A 43 1.35 -2.51 -16.20
N ARG A 44 1.66 -3.68 -15.66
CA ARG A 44 0.89 -4.36 -14.62
C ARG A 44 1.74 -4.52 -13.37
N GLY A 45 1.09 -4.53 -12.23
CA GLY A 45 1.69 -4.72 -10.92
C GLY A 45 0.82 -5.61 -10.04
N GLN A 46 1.31 -5.88 -8.84
CA GLN A 46 0.63 -6.71 -7.84
C GLN A 46 0.18 -5.82 -6.69
N LEU A 47 -1.10 -5.87 -6.35
CA LEU A 47 -1.69 -5.22 -5.17
C LEU A 47 -1.87 -6.27 -4.07
N SER A 48 -1.23 -6.05 -2.92
CA SER A 48 -1.36 -6.90 -1.75
C SER A 48 -1.85 -6.06 -0.57
N HIS A 49 -2.97 -6.47 0.03
CA HIS A 49 -3.61 -5.73 1.13
C HIS A 49 -4.51 -6.63 1.96
N VAL A 50 -4.88 -6.16 3.15
CA VAL A 50 -5.97 -6.76 3.93
C VAL A 50 -7.16 -5.84 3.94
N LYS A 51 -8.36 -6.38 3.75
CA LYS A 51 -9.58 -5.58 3.74
C LYS A 51 -10.67 -6.24 4.58
N ASP A 52 -11.51 -5.40 5.16
CA ASP A 52 -12.78 -5.82 5.72
C ASP A 52 -13.74 -6.21 4.59
N SER A 53 -14.28 -7.42 4.65
CA SER A 53 -15.22 -7.99 3.70
C SER A 53 -16.44 -8.53 4.43
N LEU A 54 -17.62 -8.41 3.83
CA LEU A 54 -18.82 -9.07 4.32
C LEU A 54 -18.80 -10.55 3.92
N SER A 55 -18.85 -11.42 4.93
CA SER A 55 -19.18 -12.84 4.78
C SER A 55 -20.56 -13.12 5.34
N PHE A 56 -21.22 -14.17 4.87
CA PHE A 56 -22.49 -14.61 5.42
C PHE A 56 -22.28 -15.97 6.09
N ALA A 57 -22.57 -16.05 7.39
CA ALA A 57 -22.39 -17.26 8.17
C ALA A 57 -23.65 -17.58 9.01
N GLY A 58 -23.80 -18.86 9.37
CA GLY A 58 -24.94 -19.38 10.13
C GLY A 58 -26.13 -19.84 9.28
N ASN A 59 -27.17 -20.34 9.96
CA ASN A 59 -28.46 -20.68 9.37
C ASN A 59 -29.60 -20.16 10.26
N PRO A 60 -30.35 -19.11 9.86
CA PRO A 60 -30.24 -18.39 8.60
C PRO A 60 -28.93 -17.56 8.46
N PRO A 61 -28.49 -17.23 7.23
CA PRO A 61 -27.24 -16.50 7.02
C PRO A 61 -27.31 -15.09 7.58
N THR A 62 -26.33 -14.72 8.40
CA THR A 62 -26.16 -13.38 8.95
C THR A 62 -24.87 -12.74 8.44
N PRO A 63 -24.88 -11.44 8.11
CA PRO A 63 -23.67 -10.75 7.67
C PRO A 63 -22.67 -10.63 8.82
N GLN A 64 -21.43 -11.03 8.56
CA GLN A 64 -20.29 -10.94 9.47
C GLN A 64 -19.12 -10.28 8.75
N SER A 65 -18.58 -9.23 9.35
CA SER A 65 -17.33 -8.60 8.92
C SER A 65 -16.16 -9.57 9.14
N VAL A 66 -15.40 -9.81 8.08
CA VAL A 66 -14.20 -10.65 8.10
C VAL A 66 -13.06 -9.93 7.41
N TRP A 67 -11.91 -9.88 8.08
CA TRP A 67 -10.70 -9.37 7.49
C TRP A 67 -10.04 -10.46 6.63
N GLN A 68 -9.69 -10.10 5.40
CA GLN A 68 -9.10 -11.04 4.45
C GLN A 68 -7.91 -10.41 3.75
N TYR A 69 -6.84 -11.20 3.60
CA TYR A 69 -5.74 -10.88 2.70
C TYR A 69 -6.19 -11.10 1.26
N GLU A 70 -6.01 -10.08 0.42
CA GLU A 70 -6.21 -10.14 -1.02
C GLU A 70 -4.89 -9.80 -1.72
N ASP A 71 -4.59 -10.61 -2.73
CA ASP A 71 -3.42 -10.43 -3.58
C ASP A 71 -3.86 -10.57 -5.03
N ARG A 72 -3.78 -9.50 -5.80
CA ARG A 72 -4.25 -9.49 -7.18
C ARG A 72 -3.39 -8.64 -8.10
N GLU A 73 -3.37 -9.04 -9.36
CA GLU A 73 -2.73 -8.25 -10.40
C GLU A 73 -3.63 -7.05 -10.77
N ILE A 74 -3.02 -5.87 -10.88
CA ILE A 74 -3.67 -4.61 -11.24
C ILE A 74 -2.90 -3.90 -12.37
N PRO A 75 -3.56 -3.05 -13.17
CA PRO A 75 -2.85 -2.05 -13.97
C PRO A 75 -2.02 -1.13 -13.06
N MET A 76 -0.87 -0.65 -13.54
CA MET A 76 -0.11 0.40 -12.85
C MET A 76 -0.73 1.79 -13.03
N ALA A 77 -1.61 1.94 -14.02
CA ALA A 77 -2.49 3.09 -14.11
C ALA A 77 -3.35 3.20 -12.82
N PRO A 78 -3.66 4.41 -12.33
CA PRO A 78 -4.39 4.58 -11.08
C PRO A 78 -5.70 3.81 -11.06
N THR A 79 -5.84 2.97 -10.03
CA THR A 79 -7.08 2.25 -9.76
C THR A 79 -8.04 3.14 -8.99
N THR A 80 -9.34 2.81 -9.02
CA THR A 80 -10.37 3.59 -8.33
C THR A 80 -9.97 3.85 -6.87
N ARG A 81 -10.04 5.12 -6.45
CA ARG A 81 -9.69 5.61 -5.10
C ARG A 81 -8.21 5.61 -4.72
N LEU A 82 -7.28 5.26 -5.61
CA LEU A 82 -5.85 5.45 -5.30
C LEU A 82 -5.55 6.95 -5.15
N LEU A 83 -4.92 7.33 -4.04
CA LEU A 83 -4.57 8.72 -3.74
C LEU A 83 -3.09 8.98 -3.98
N VAL A 84 -2.19 8.22 -3.32
CA VAL A 84 -0.74 8.41 -3.47
C VAL A 84 0.01 7.07 -3.43
N ARG A 85 1.24 7.08 -3.97
CA ARG A 85 2.23 5.99 -3.85
C ARG A 85 3.52 6.52 -3.22
N ILE A 86 4.10 5.77 -2.31
CA ILE A 86 5.42 6.03 -1.73
C ILE A 86 6.34 4.88 -2.13
N LEU A 87 7.33 5.14 -2.96
CA LEU A 87 8.35 4.16 -3.33
C LEU A 87 9.28 3.97 -2.13
N VAL A 88 9.21 2.78 -1.53
CA VAL A 88 9.95 2.44 -0.32
C VAL A 88 11.06 1.41 -0.56
N GLY A 89 11.10 0.76 -1.73
CA GLY A 89 12.15 -0.23 -1.97
C GLY A 89 12.31 -0.71 -3.40
N LYS A 90 13.50 -1.25 -3.68
CA LYS A 90 13.81 -2.00 -4.90
C LYS A 90 13.62 -3.49 -4.61
N VAL A 91 12.85 -4.20 -5.44
CA VAL A 91 12.59 -5.63 -5.22
C VAL A 91 13.76 -6.47 -5.72
N LYS A 92 14.36 -7.31 -4.86
CA LYS A 92 15.38 -8.30 -5.24
C LYS A 92 14.72 -9.60 -5.72
N ASN A 93 13.70 -10.07 -4.99
CA ASN A 93 13.01 -11.33 -5.26
C ASN A 93 11.51 -11.18 -5.01
N LYS A 94 10.74 -11.03 -6.11
CA LYS A 94 9.29 -10.82 -6.07
C LYS A 94 8.53 -11.96 -5.38
N ARG A 95 8.81 -13.22 -5.74
CA ARG A 95 8.14 -14.39 -5.15
C ARG A 95 8.34 -14.47 -3.63
N ARG A 96 9.55 -14.11 -3.17
CA ARG A 96 9.85 -14.09 -1.74
C ARG A 96 9.10 -12.97 -1.03
N LEU A 97 9.04 -11.78 -1.63
CA LEU A 97 8.27 -10.66 -1.10
C LEU A 97 6.76 -10.99 -1.02
N GLU A 98 6.18 -11.55 -2.08
CA GLU A 98 4.78 -12.01 -2.10
C GLU A 98 4.52 -13.08 -1.04
N SER A 99 5.46 -14.01 -0.86
CA SER A 99 5.36 -15.01 0.21
C SER A 99 5.40 -14.39 1.60
N ILE A 100 6.16 -13.31 1.81
CA ILE A 100 6.19 -12.60 3.10
C ILE A 100 4.82 -11.99 3.36
N PHE A 101 4.29 -11.21 2.40
CA PHE A 101 2.97 -10.56 2.52
C PHE A 101 1.86 -11.58 2.77
N LYS A 102 1.81 -12.67 2.01
CA LYS A 102 0.81 -13.72 2.18
C LYS A 102 0.88 -14.40 3.55
N ASN A 103 2.06 -14.51 4.14
CA ASN A 103 2.26 -15.17 5.43
C ASN A 103 2.19 -14.20 6.62
N THR A 104 2.13 -12.89 6.39
CA THR A 104 1.87 -11.90 7.45
C THR A 104 0.47 -12.14 8.03
N PRO A 105 0.34 -12.42 9.34
CA PRO A 105 -0.94 -12.85 9.90
C PRO A 105 -2.02 -11.78 9.87
N VAL A 106 -3.26 -12.22 9.62
CA VAL A 106 -4.48 -11.42 9.74
C VAL A 106 -5.06 -11.66 11.13
N ARG A 107 -5.16 -10.62 11.96
CA ARG A 107 -5.54 -10.74 13.38
C ARG A 107 -6.75 -9.87 13.74
N PRO A 108 -7.93 -10.14 13.18
CA PRO A 108 -9.13 -9.32 13.38
C PRO A 108 -9.60 -9.27 14.84
N ASP A 109 -9.26 -10.28 15.64
CA ASP A 109 -9.64 -10.38 17.04
C ASP A 109 -8.82 -9.44 17.96
N LEU A 110 -7.71 -8.89 17.47
CA LEU A 110 -6.92 -7.91 18.21
C LEU A 110 -7.56 -6.53 18.10
N TYR A 111 -7.85 -5.94 19.26
CA TYR A 111 -8.44 -4.61 19.34
C TYR A 111 -7.57 -3.57 18.62
N GLY A 112 -8.18 -2.81 17.71
CA GLY A 112 -7.50 -1.78 16.92
C GLY A 112 -6.74 -2.29 15.69
N TRP A 113 -6.68 -3.61 15.47
CA TRP A 113 -6.01 -4.17 14.30
C TRP A 113 -6.77 -3.83 13.00
N ASN A 114 -6.01 -3.45 11.96
CA ASN A 114 -6.55 -3.04 10.66
C ASN A 114 -5.47 -3.15 9.55
N CYS A 115 -5.76 -2.61 8.37
CA CYS A 115 -4.82 -2.61 7.23
C CYS A 115 -3.49 -1.89 7.49
N VAL A 116 -3.45 -0.88 8.36
CA VAL A 116 -2.24 -0.14 8.75
C VAL A 116 -1.31 -1.07 9.52
N GLU A 117 -1.82 -1.77 10.54
CA GLU A 117 -1.02 -2.72 11.32
C GLU A 117 -0.52 -3.89 10.47
N TRP A 118 -1.33 -4.38 9.51
CA TRP A 118 -0.85 -5.40 8.58
C TRP A 118 0.29 -4.89 7.68
N VAL A 119 0.17 -3.68 7.11
CA VAL A 119 1.24 -3.10 6.28
C VAL A 119 2.51 -2.90 7.10
N LYS A 120 2.39 -2.43 8.34
CA LYS A 120 3.51 -2.29 9.27
C LYS A 120 4.25 -3.63 9.45
N GLU A 121 3.55 -4.66 9.91
CA GLU A 121 4.17 -5.96 10.18
C GLU A 121 4.77 -6.61 8.93
N ALA A 122 4.09 -6.50 7.78
CA ALA A 122 4.56 -7.02 6.50
C ALA A 122 5.81 -6.27 6.00
N LEU A 123 5.89 -4.95 6.19
CA LEU A 123 7.05 -4.15 5.81
C LEU A 123 8.27 -4.49 6.67
N GLU A 124 8.08 -4.55 8.00
CA GLU A 124 9.13 -4.95 8.95
C GLU A 124 9.64 -6.36 8.63
N SER A 125 8.73 -7.30 8.37
CA SER A 125 9.08 -8.67 7.97
C SER A 125 9.86 -8.72 6.65
N ALA A 126 9.49 -7.88 5.67
CA ALA A 126 10.22 -7.77 4.40
C ALA A 126 11.62 -7.17 4.57
N GLY A 127 11.79 -6.26 5.53
CA GLY A 127 13.08 -5.71 5.94
C GLY A 127 13.97 -6.75 6.59
N HIS A 128 13.44 -7.53 7.53
CA HIS A 128 14.20 -8.58 8.25
C HIS A 128 14.60 -9.79 7.38
N ASP A 129 13.94 -10.01 6.25
CA ASP A 129 14.25 -11.14 5.37
C ASP A 129 15.60 -11.01 4.62
N ASP A 130 16.11 -9.78 4.44
CA ASP A 130 17.36 -9.41 3.73
C ASP A 130 17.51 -9.89 2.27
N ARG A 131 16.57 -10.70 1.78
CA ARG A 131 16.63 -11.40 0.49
C ARG A 131 15.50 -10.99 -0.46
N ALA A 132 14.37 -10.52 0.07
CA ALA A 132 13.25 -10.01 -0.72
C ALA A 132 13.54 -8.61 -1.31
N LEU A 133 14.16 -7.73 -0.52
CA LEU A 133 14.36 -6.32 -0.86
C LEU A 133 15.84 -5.94 -1.05
N GLY A 134 16.09 -4.98 -1.94
CA GLY A 134 17.38 -4.37 -2.24
C GLY A 134 17.65 -3.18 -1.36
N THR A 135 18.00 -2.04 -1.97
CA THR A 135 17.90 -0.75 -1.26
C THR A 135 16.43 -0.52 -0.93
N ALA A 136 16.12 -0.33 0.36
CA ALA A 136 14.78 -0.09 0.85
C ALA A 136 14.79 0.70 2.16
N VAL A 137 13.68 1.38 2.45
CA VAL A 137 13.36 1.93 3.76
C VAL A 137 12.20 1.10 4.31
N THR A 138 12.48 0.33 5.36
CA THR A 138 11.49 -0.56 6.01
C THR A 138 11.21 -0.16 7.45
N ASP A 139 11.80 0.94 7.92
CA ASP A 139 11.42 1.56 9.19
C ASP A 139 9.99 2.08 9.08
N TRP A 140 9.09 1.50 9.86
CA TRP A 140 7.67 1.81 9.79
C TRP A 140 7.39 3.29 10.04
N GLN A 141 8.01 3.87 11.08
CA GLN A 141 7.74 5.25 11.46
C GLN A 141 8.10 6.21 10.33
N SER A 142 9.27 6.04 9.72
CA SER A 142 9.72 6.86 8.59
C SER A 142 8.78 6.75 7.38
N VAL A 143 8.35 5.52 7.04
CA VAL A 143 7.44 5.29 5.90
C VAL A 143 6.06 5.87 6.17
N ARG A 144 5.54 5.66 7.38
CA ARG A 144 4.24 6.17 7.82
C ARG A 144 4.21 7.70 7.81
N ASP A 145 5.21 8.34 8.40
CA ASP A 145 5.29 9.80 8.46
C ASP A 145 5.43 10.41 7.07
N THR A 146 6.24 9.80 6.19
CA THR A 146 6.37 10.24 4.79
C THR A 146 5.06 10.10 4.02
N ALA A 147 4.34 8.99 4.19
CA ALA A 147 3.07 8.75 3.51
C ALA A 147 2.00 9.77 3.96
N MET A 148 1.89 10.02 5.27
CA MET A 148 0.93 10.95 5.84
C MET A 148 1.26 12.41 5.51
N TRP A 149 2.53 12.79 5.56
CA TRP A 149 2.97 14.12 5.11
C TRP A 149 2.67 14.34 3.62
N TYR A 150 3.03 13.37 2.77
CA TYR A 150 2.91 13.54 1.33
C TYR A 150 1.44 13.67 0.90
N ILE A 151 0.55 12.84 1.44
CA ILE A 151 -0.89 12.94 1.12
C ILE A 151 -1.49 14.25 1.61
N GLU A 152 -1.04 14.79 2.75
CA GLU A 152 -1.44 16.11 3.25
C GLU A 152 -1.00 17.23 2.30
N CYS A 153 0.26 17.23 1.85
CA CYS A 153 0.72 18.17 0.82
C CYS A 153 -0.12 18.07 -0.47
N LYS A 154 -0.57 16.88 -0.86
CA LYS A 154 -1.44 16.69 -2.03
C LYS A 154 -2.86 17.22 -1.80
N HIS A 155 -3.38 17.11 -0.58
CA HIS A 155 -4.63 17.76 -0.20
C HIS A 155 -4.52 19.29 -0.27
N GLU A 156 -3.47 19.88 0.30
CA GLU A 156 -3.22 21.33 0.27
C GLU A 156 -3.07 21.85 -1.17
N ALA A 157 -2.40 21.07 -2.03
CA ALA A 157 -2.27 21.38 -3.45
C ALA A 157 -3.55 21.12 -4.27
N SER A 158 -4.66 20.74 -3.64
CA SER A 158 -5.93 20.39 -4.30
C SER A 158 -5.78 19.32 -5.39
N ARG A 159 -4.81 18.40 -5.22
CA ARG A 159 -4.42 17.39 -6.23
C ARG A 159 -5.52 16.39 -6.61
N PHE A 160 -6.52 16.26 -5.74
CA PHE A 160 -7.65 15.35 -5.88
C PHE A 160 -8.94 16.05 -6.37
N GLY A 161 -8.84 17.34 -6.76
CA GLY A 161 -9.93 18.09 -7.36
C GLY A 161 -10.06 17.85 -8.88
N GLU A 162 -11.05 18.50 -9.49
CA GLU A 162 -11.47 18.26 -10.89
C GLU A 162 -10.42 18.60 -11.96
N HIS A 163 -9.44 19.45 -11.64
CA HIS A 163 -8.48 19.99 -12.61
C HIS A 163 -7.20 19.17 -12.78
N HIS A 164 -7.08 18.04 -12.09
CA HIS A 164 -5.88 17.23 -12.13
C HIS A 164 -6.06 15.95 -12.96
N ASP A 165 -4.98 15.55 -13.64
CA ASP A 165 -4.93 14.31 -14.40
C ASP A 165 -5.17 13.10 -13.48
N PRO A 166 -6.30 12.39 -13.62
CA PRO A 166 -6.62 11.23 -12.80
C PRO A 166 -5.86 9.97 -13.27
N THR A 167 -5.17 10.02 -14.41
CA THR A 167 -4.43 8.89 -14.99
C THR A 167 -3.02 8.74 -14.44
N ARG A 168 -2.59 9.65 -13.56
CA ARG A 168 -1.29 9.60 -12.88
C ARG A 168 -1.46 9.77 -11.39
N ALA A 169 -1.19 8.70 -10.63
CA ALA A 169 -1.19 8.76 -9.18
C ALA A 169 0.09 9.47 -8.72
N PRO A 170 -0.02 10.51 -7.87
CA PRO A 170 1.12 11.15 -7.25
C PRO A 170 2.04 10.11 -6.58
N THR A 171 3.34 10.24 -6.82
CA THR A 171 4.33 9.28 -6.36
C THR A 171 5.54 10.00 -5.77
N TRP A 172 5.84 9.68 -4.51
CA TRP A 172 7.06 10.10 -3.83
C TRP A 172 8.11 8.98 -3.84
N ASP A 173 9.36 9.31 -4.20
CA ASP A 173 10.51 8.42 -4.06
C ASP A 173 11.20 8.68 -2.73
N MET A 174 10.98 7.78 -1.77
CA MET A 174 11.60 7.89 -0.44
C MET A 174 13.08 7.51 -0.46
N LEU A 175 13.54 6.76 -1.45
CA LEU A 175 14.96 6.39 -1.58
C LEU A 175 15.80 7.56 -2.08
N GLU A 176 15.21 8.42 -2.91
CA GLU A 176 15.88 9.60 -3.48
C GLU A 176 15.40 10.92 -2.87
N GLY A 177 14.39 10.89 -2.00
CA GLY A 177 13.86 12.08 -1.32
C GLY A 177 13.21 13.08 -2.27
N LYS A 178 12.50 12.60 -3.30
CA LYS A 178 11.94 13.48 -4.34
C LYS A 178 10.60 12.98 -4.88
N GLU A 179 9.82 13.90 -5.41
CA GLU A 179 8.60 13.57 -6.15
C GLU A 179 8.92 13.09 -7.56
N LEU A 180 8.32 11.96 -7.96
CA LEU A 180 8.44 11.41 -9.33
C LEU A 180 7.24 11.81 -10.19
N ILE A 181 6.06 11.86 -9.59
CA ILE A 181 4.80 12.19 -10.25
C ILE A 181 4.06 13.17 -9.34
N PRO A 182 3.83 14.42 -9.77
CA PRO A 182 3.13 15.42 -8.97
C PRO A 182 1.62 15.20 -8.86
#